data_AF-A0A1M5UAS5-F1
#
_entry.id   AF-A0A1M5UAS5-F1
#
_cell.length_a   1.000
_cell.length_b   1.000
_cell.length_c   1.000
_cell.angle_alpha   90.00
_cell.angle_beta   90.00
_cell.angle_gamma   90.00
#
_symmetry.space_group_name_H-M   'P 1'
#
loop_
_entity.id
_entity.type
_entity.pdbx_description
1 polymer ?
#
loop_
_entity_poly.entity_id
_entity_poly.type
_entity_poly.pdbx_seq_one_letter_code
_entity_poly.pdbx_strand_id
1 'polypeptide(L)'
;MGSQQNIIAELEANIEQLLERYEFLQKENQILSNSNFVLQQSNKGLEDEISFYKEQLQVLKIAKTIGGSEGYKKDTKAKIDFLVAEIDQCIKELNT
;
A
#
# COMPACT_ATOMS: atom_id res chain seq x y z
N MET A 1 -22.96 49.75 -37.54
CA MET A 1 -21.58 49.88 -37.02
C MET A 1 -21.53 49.62 -35.52
N GLY A 2 -22.26 50.34 -34.66
CA GLY A 2 -22.18 50.14 -33.18
C GLY A 2 -22.68 48.78 -32.64
N SER A 3 -23.63 48.12 -33.31
CA SER A 3 -24.18 46.83 -32.85
C SER A 3 -23.22 45.65 -33.02
N GLN A 4 -22.44 45.62 -34.10
CA GLN A 4 -21.44 44.56 -34.34
C GLN A 4 -20.25 44.69 -33.39
N GLN A 5 -19.86 45.92 -33.05
CA GLN A 5 -18.78 46.20 -32.11
C GLN A 5 -19.11 45.74 -30.68
N ASN A 6 -20.35 45.91 -30.24
CA ASN A 6 -20.79 45.43 -28.93
C ASN A 6 -20.78 43.90 -28.83
N ILE A 7 -21.20 43.20 -29.89
CA ILE A 7 -21.19 41.73 -29.92
C ILE A 7 -19.74 41.21 -29.85
N ILE A 8 -18.81 41.85 -30.56
CA ILE A 8 -17.39 41.49 -30.52
C ILE A 8 -16.82 41.71 -29.11
N ALA A 9 -17.09 42.85 -28.48
CA ALA A 9 -16.61 43.15 -27.13
C ALA A 9 -17.16 42.18 -26.07
N GLU A 10 -18.43 41.78 -26.19
CA GLU A 10 -19.04 40.79 -25.30
C GLU A 10 -18.44 39.39 -25.52
N LEU A 11 -18.13 39.03 -26.76
CA LEU A 11 -17.45 37.77 -27.07
C LEU A 11 -16.02 37.75 -26.50
N GLU A 12 -15.27 38.85 -26.65
CA GLU A 12 -13.92 38.99 -26.10
C GLU A 12 -13.91 38.84 -24.58
N ALA A 13 -14.84 39.52 -23.87
CA ALA A 13 -14.97 39.41 -22.41
C ALA A 13 -15.32 37.99 -21.95
N ASN A 14 -16.16 37.27 -22.71
CA ASN A 14 -16.51 35.89 -22.40
C ASN A 14 -15.33 34.93 -22.63
N ILE A 15 -14.52 35.18 -23.66
CA ILE A 15 -13.32 34.39 -23.95
C ILE A 15 -12.27 34.62 -22.85
N GLU A 16 -12.05 35.86 -22.42
CA GLU A 16 -11.12 36.17 -21.32
C GLU A 16 -11.53 35.45 -20.02
N GLN A 17 -12.81 35.53 -19.64
CA GLN A 17 -13.31 34.81 -18.46
C GLN A 17 -13.15 33.29 -18.58
N LEU A 18 -13.37 32.74 -19.77
CA LEU A 18 -13.20 31.31 -20.01
C LEU A 18 -11.73 30.90 -19.86
N LEU A 19 -10.81 31.71 -20.39
CA LEU A 19 -9.37 31.46 -20.30
C LEU A 19 -8.88 31.54 -18.85
N GLU A 20 -9.27 32.58 -18.10
CA GLU A 20 -8.90 32.68 -16.67
C GLU A 20 -9.39 31.47 -15.88
N ARG A 21 -10.65 31.05 -16.11
CA ARG A 21 -11.22 29.89 -15.44
C ARG A 21 -10.51 28.60 -15.83
N TYR A 22 -10.14 28.46 -17.10
CA TYR A 22 -9.39 27.30 -17.58
C TYR A 22 -8.00 27.24 -16.92
N GLU A 23 -7.26 28.35 -16.89
CA GLU A 23 -5.95 28.40 -16.24
C GLU A 23 -6.04 28.10 -14.73
N PHE A 24 -7.07 28.63 -14.06
CA PHE A 24 -7.32 28.33 -12.66
C PHE A 24 -7.54 26.82 -12.44
N LEU A 25 -8.44 26.22 -13.21
CA LEU A 25 -8.73 24.78 -13.13
C LEU A 25 -7.51 23.92 -13.47
N GLN A 26 -6.68 24.34 -14.43
CA GLN A 26 -5.46 23.64 -14.77
C GLN A 26 -4.46 23.65 -13.61
N LYS A 27 -4.26 24.80 -12.96
CA LYS A 27 -3.41 24.93 -11.77
C LYS A 27 -3.94 24.09 -10.61
N GLU A 28 -5.23 24.15 -10.34
CA GLU A 28 -5.87 23.35 -9.28
C GLU A 28 -5.71 21.85 -9.54
N ASN A 29 -5.94 21.40 -10.77
CA ASN A 29 -5.75 20.01 -11.16
C ASN A 29 -4.31 19.54 -10.94
N GLN A 30 -3.32 20.38 -11.30
CA GLN A 30 -1.92 20.07 -11.10
C GLN A 30 -1.56 19.94 -9.61
N ILE A 31 -2.08 20.82 -8.76
CA ILE A 31 -1.89 20.75 -7.30
C ILE A 31 -2.50 19.47 -6.74
N LEU A 32 -3.75 19.17 -7.13
CA LEU A 32 -4.46 17.97 -6.68
C LEU A 32 -3.75 16.69 -7.11
N SER A 33 -3.27 16.65 -8.36
CA SER A 33 -2.51 15.51 -8.90
C SER A 33 -1.22 15.27 -8.11
N ASN A 34 -0.45 16.33 -7.83
CA ASN A 34 0.75 16.24 -7.02
C ASN A 34 0.45 15.77 -5.59
N SER A 35 -0.59 16.31 -4.96
CA SER A 35 -1.00 15.89 -3.61
C SER A 35 -1.41 14.42 -3.59
N ASN A 36 -2.13 13.95 -4.62
CA ASN A 36 -2.55 12.56 -4.73
C ASN A 36 -1.33 11.64 -4.85
N PHE A 37 -0.36 12.01 -5.69
CA PHE A 37 0.89 11.26 -5.84
C PHE A 37 1.67 11.12 -4.51
N VAL A 38 1.78 12.21 -3.75
CA VAL A 38 2.44 12.18 -2.43
C VAL A 38 1.70 11.29 -1.45
N LEU A 39 0.37 11.38 -1.39
CA LEU A 39 -0.46 10.53 -0.53
C LEU A 39 -0.35 9.06 -0.90
N GLN A 40 -0.33 8.73 -2.20
CA GLN A 40 -0.15 7.36 -2.67
C GLN A 40 1.21 6.79 -2.27
N GLN A 41 2.29 7.56 -2.39
CA GLN A 41 3.60 7.13 -1.92
C GLN A 41 3.64 6.91 -0.41
N SER A 42 3.04 7.82 0.37
CA SER A 42 2.95 7.66 1.82
C SER A 42 2.15 6.42 2.20
N ASN A 43 1.03 6.15 1.53
CA ASN A 43 0.22 4.95 1.76
C ASN A 43 1.01 3.68 1.50
N LYS A 44 1.73 3.63 0.37
CA LYS A 44 2.57 2.48 0.05
C LYS A 44 3.65 2.24 1.12
N GLY A 45 4.29 3.30 1.60
CA GLY A 45 5.27 3.19 2.69
C GLY A 45 4.68 2.65 3.99
N LEU A 46 3.46 3.09 4.35
CA LEU A 46 2.75 2.57 5.51
C LEU A 46 2.33 1.10 5.34
N GLU A 47 1.92 0.70 4.14
CA GLU A 47 1.60 -0.70 3.82
C GLU A 47 2.82 -1.61 3.97
N ASP A 48 3.98 -1.17 3.47
CA ASP A 48 5.25 -1.88 3.61
C ASP A 48 5.65 -2.00 5.10
N GLU A 49 5.51 -0.93 5.88
CA GLU A 49 5.79 -0.93 7.32
C GLU A 49 4.84 -1.87 8.09
N ILE A 50 3.55 -1.86 7.74
CA ILE A 50 2.56 -2.80 8.30
C ILE A 50 2.94 -4.25 7.97
N SER A 51 3.38 -4.52 6.74
CA SER A 51 3.82 -5.87 6.35
C SER A 51 5.03 -6.30 7.16
N PHE A 52 6.03 -5.42 7.30
CA PHE A 52 7.22 -5.67 8.11
C PHE A 52 6.88 -5.97 9.57
N TYR A 53 6.02 -5.18 10.22
CA TYR A 53 5.62 -5.46 11.61
C TYR A 53 4.77 -6.73 11.74
N LYS A 54 3.95 -7.06 10.73
CA LYS A 54 3.21 -8.33 10.72
C LYS A 54 4.16 -9.53 10.67
N GLU A 55 5.20 -9.47 9.86
CA GLU A 55 6.23 -10.51 9.81
C GLU A 55 6.97 -10.64 11.15
N GLN A 56 7.41 -9.52 11.72
CA GLN A 56 8.05 -9.55 13.05
C GLN A 56 7.13 -10.13 14.12
N LEU A 57 5.85 -9.79 14.10
CA LEU A 57 4.87 -10.30 15.04
C LEU A 57 4.64 -11.82 14.85
N GLN A 58 4.66 -12.32 13.61
CA GLN A 58 4.64 -13.76 13.33
C GLN A 58 5.88 -14.46 13.90
N VAL A 59 7.07 -13.91 13.70
CA VAL A 59 8.31 -14.43 14.28
C VAL A 59 8.23 -14.46 15.81
N LEU A 60 7.75 -13.38 16.43
CA LEU A 60 7.57 -13.32 17.89
C LEU A 60 6.54 -14.32 18.40
N LYS A 61 5.44 -14.55 17.66
CA LYS A 61 4.46 -15.59 17.98
C LYS A 61 5.09 -16.97 17.92
N ILE A 62 5.85 -17.28 16.87
CA ILE A 62 6.57 -18.55 16.74
C ILE A 62 7.55 -18.72 17.89
N ALA A 63 8.36 -17.70 18.21
CA ALA A 63 9.30 -17.74 19.33
C ALA A 63 8.59 -17.96 20.68
N LYS A 64 7.43 -17.32 20.91
CA LYS A 64 6.62 -17.51 22.11
C LYS A 64 6.00 -18.90 22.20
N THR A 65 5.63 -19.47 21.05
CA THR A 65 5.11 -20.84 20.94
C THR A 65 6.22 -21.86 21.21
N ILE A 66 7.41 -21.67 20.65
CA ILE A 66 8.61 -22.48 20.94
C ILE A 66 9.02 -22.34 22.42
N GLY A 67 8.85 -21.15 23.00
CA GLY A 67 9.10 -20.86 24.42
C GLY A 67 8.12 -21.50 25.41
N GLY A 68 7.13 -22.26 24.95
CA GLY A 68 6.35 -23.16 25.81
C GLY A 68 5.18 -22.52 26.58
N SER A 69 4.50 -21.51 26.03
CA SER A 69 3.23 -21.04 26.61
C SER A 69 2.16 -22.15 26.61
N GLU A 70 1.44 -22.31 27.73
CA GLU A 70 0.60 -23.51 28.02
C GLU A 70 -0.43 -23.86 26.95
N GLY A 71 -0.94 -22.88 26.18
CA GLY A 71 -1.96 -23.08 25.15
C GLY A 71 -1.48 -23.83 23.90
N TYR A 72 -0.18 -23.79 23.58
CA TYR A 72 0.34 -24.31 22.31
C TYR A 72 1.29 -25.50 22.46
N LYS A 73 1.48 -26.02 23.68
CA LYS A 73 2.36 -27.17 23.96
C LYS A 73 1.95 -28.42 23.18
N LYS A 74 0.66 -28.65 22.95
CA LYS A 74 0.16 -29.82 22.18
C LYS A 74 0.47 -29.71 20.68
N ASP A 75 0.16 -28.58 20.07
CA ASP A 75 0.38 -28.37 18.63
C ASP A 75 1.87 -28.30 18.31
N THR A 76 2.65 -27.69 19.19
CA THR A 76 4.11 -27.62 19.07
C THR A 76 4.75 -29.00 19.21
N LYS A 77 4.26 -29.82 20.16
CA LYS A 77 4.69 -31.22 20.28
C LYS A 77 4.38 -32.01 19.02
N ALA A 78 3.16 -31.92 18.49
CA ALA A 78 2.78 -32.62 17.27
C ALA A 78 3.64 -32.20 16.06
N LYS A 79 4.00 -30.92 15.96
CA LYS A 79 4.87 -30.42 14.88
C LYS A 79 6.32 -30.88 15.04
N ILE A 80 6.84 -30.93 16.28
CA ILE A 80 8.16 -31.49 16.58
C ILE A 80 8.18 -32.99 16.25
N ASP A 81 7.17 -33.75 16.69
CA ASP A 81 7.08 -35.19 16.44
C ASP A 81 7.05 -35.49 14.93
N PHE A 82 6.36 -34.66 14.14
CA PHE A 82 6.39 -34.73 12.68
C PHE A 82 7.79 -34.47 12.08
N LEU A 83 8.46 -33.39 12.52
CA LEU A 83 9.79 -33.03 12.01
C LEU A 83 10.85 -34.09 12.37
N VAL A 84 10.75 -34.69 13.55
CA VAL A 84 11.66 -35.78 13.97
C VAL A 84 11.45 -37.02 13.09
N ALA A 85 10.20 -37.39 12.79
CA ALA A 85 9.91 -38.51 11.90
C ALA A 85 10.43 -38.28 10.47
N GLU A 86 10.37 -37.04 9.97
CA GLU A 86 10.89 -36.66 8.66
C GLU A 86 12.43 -36.75 8.63
N ILE A 87 13.11 -36.29 9.69
CA ILE A 87 14.57 -36.45 9.84
C ILE A 87 14.95 -37.93 9.88
N ASP A 88 14.24 -38.77 10.65
CA ASP A 88 14.50 -40.20 10.72
C ASP A 88 14.34 -40.89 9.35
N GLN A 89 13.39 -40.42 8.54
CA GLN A 89 13.19 -40.92 7.19
C GLN A 89 14.33 -40.50 6.25
N CYS A 90 14.75 -39.24 6.28
CA CYS A 90 15.92 -38.79 5.52
C CYS A 90 17.21 -39.51 5.94
N ILE A 91 17.39 -39.79 7.24
CA ILE A 91 18.54 -40.56 7.73
C ILE A 91 18.52 -41.99 7.19
N LYS A 92 17.35 -42.63 7.11
CA LYS A 92 17.23 -43.98 6.51
C LYS A 92 17.57 -43.96 5.03
N GLU A 93 17.09 -42.97 4.29
CA GLU A 93 17.36 -42.80 2.86
C GLU A 93 18.85 -42.54 2.57
N LEU A 94 19.57 -41.89 3.48
CA LEU A 94 21.02 -41.62 3.36
C LEU A 94 21.92 -42.79 3.78
N ASN A 95 21.41 -43.73 4.57
CA ASN A 95 22.17 -44.91 5.05
C ASN A 95 21.89 -46.18 4.22
N THR A 96 21.18 -46.04 3.11
CA THR A 96 21.06 -47.00 2.01
C THR A 96 21.78 -46.47 0.78
#